data_AF-A0A4Z0MIM4-F1
#
_entry.id   AF-A0A4Z0MIM4-F1
#
_cell.length_a   1.000
_cell.length_b   1.000
_cell.length_c   1.000
_cell.angle_alpha   90.00
_cell.angle_beta   90.00
_cell.angle_gamma   90.00
#
_symmetry.space_group_name_H-M   'P 1'
#
loop_
_entity.id
_entity.type
_entity.pdbx_description
1 polymer ?
#
loop_
_entity_poly.entity_id
_entity_poly.type
_entity_poly.pdbx_seq_one_letter_code
_entity_poly.pdbx_strand_id
1 'polypeptide(L)'
;MSDASFVATKKCPHCGLWTEWHQQPTDHCQHCGQELEPHRAASDQRRQEQAEAPLSPVLLVEIKPEDSPALKFFKYIIRGGQLAFAAIVSFFVWLVTVVAG
;
A
#
# COMPACT_ATOMS: atom_id res chain seq x y z
N MET A 1 -19.68 -16.22 -6.69
CA MET A 1 -19.60 -14.77 -6.39
C MET A 1 -19.61 -14.08 -7.74
N SER A 2 -20.71 -13.42 -8.08
CA SER A 2 -20.87 -12.78 -9.38
C SER A 2 -20.27 -11.38 -9.28
N ASP A 3 -19.07 -11.17 -9.82
CA ASP A 3 -18.49 -9.84 -9.95
C ASP A 3 -19.39 -9.00 -10.86
N ALA A 4 -20.11 -8.06 -10.28
CA ALA A 4 -20.90 -7.09 -11.04
C ALA A 4 -19.92 -6.20 -11.82
N SER A 5 -19.68 -6.56 -13.08
CA SER A 5 -18.80 -5.81 -13.97
C SER A 5 -19.53 -4.54 -14.39
N PHE A 6 -19.13 -3.39 -13.84
CA PHE A 6 -19.67 -2.10 -14.28
C PHE A 6 -19.06 -1.75 -15.64
N VAL A 7 -19.89 -1.83 -16.69
CA VAL A 7 -19.48 -1.43 -18.04
C VAL A 7 -19.64 0.08 -18.18
N ALA A 8 -18.55 0.77 -18.47
CA ALA A 8 -18.52 2.19 -18.79
C ALA A 8 -17.97 2.38 -20.21
N THR A 9 -18.04 3.60 -20.74
CA THR A 9 -17.39 3.96 -22.01
C THR A 9 -16.27 4.94 -21.76
N LYS A 10 -15.13 4.72 -22.42
CA LYS A 10 -13.95 5.57 -22.31
C LYS A 10 -13.40 5.89 -23.70
N LYS A 11 -12.88 7.10 -23.87
CA LYS A 11 -12.22 7.52 -25.12
C LYS A 11 -10.80 6.93 -25.18
N CYS A 12 -10.47 6.25 -26.28
CA CYS A 12 -9.14 5.69 -26.51
C CYS A 12 -8.11 6.81 -26.75
N PRO A 13 -6.96 6.81 -26.06
CA PRO A 13 -5.91 7.81 -26.25
C PRO A 13 -5.16 7.68 -27.60
N HIS A 14 -5.23 6.51 -28.25
CA HIS A 14 -4.52 6.24 -29.51
C HIS A 14 -5.34 6.59 -30.76
N CYS A 15 -6.59 6.14 -30.84
CA CYS A 15 -7.46 6.37 -32.02
C CYS A 15 -8.52 7.45 -31.81
N GLY A 16 -8.74 7.91 -30.57
CA GLY A 16 -9.72 8.95 -30.25
C GLY A 16 -11.18 8.52 -30.30
N LEU A 17 -11.48 7.25 -30.58
CA LEU A 17 -12.83 6.70 -30.57
C LEU A 17 -13.25 6.29 -29.15
N TRP A 18 -14.55 6.33 -28.88
CA TRP A 18 -15.13 5.81 -27.65
C TRP A 18 -15.27 4.29 -27.75
N THR A 19 -14.83 3.58 -26.73
CA THR A 19 -14.89 2.12 -26.64
C THR A 19 -15.48 1.74 -25.27
N GLU A 20 -16.07 0.54 -25.19
CA GLU A 20 -16.46 -0.02 -23.90
C GLU A 20 -15.22 -0.26 -23.04
N TRP A 21 -15.40 -0.11 -21.73
CA TRP A 21 -14.37 -0.16 -20.71
C TRP A 21 -14.95 -0.81 -19.46
N HIS A 22 -14.37 -1.95 -19.06
CA HIS A 22 -14.77 -2.75 -17.91
C HIS A 22 -13.99 -2.39 -16.64
N GLN A 23 -13.26 -1.27 -16.66
CA GLN A 23 -12.40 -0.80 -15.57
C GLN A 23 -11.26 -1.75 -15.23
N GLN A 24 -10.87 -2.62 -16.18
CA GLN A 24 -9.72 -3.49 -16.02
C GLN A 24 -8.47 -2.81 -16.60
N PRO A 25 -7.30 -2.91 -15.93
CA PRO A 25 -6.05 -2.37 -16.45
C PRO A 25 -5.68 -2.94 -17.82
N THR A 26 -6.09 -4.19 -18.08
CA THR A 26 -5.82 -4.95 -19.30
C THR A 26 -6.88 -4.74 -20.40
N ASP A 27 -7.77 -3.77 -20.28
CA ASP A 27 -8.77 -3.50 -21.31
C ASP A 27 -8.11 -2.94 -22.59
N HIS A 28 -8.50 -3.51 -23.73
CA HIS A 28 -8.01 -3.11 -25.06
C HIS A 28 -9.13 -2.47 -25.88
N CYS A 29 -8.75 -1.56 -26.78
CA CYS A 29 -9.72 -0.83 -27.58
C CYS A 29 -10.32 -1.75 -28.65
N GLN A 30 -11.64 -1.81 -28.73
CA GLN A 30 -12.36 -2.64 -29.71
C GLN A 30 -12.09 -2.20 -31.17
N HIS A 31 -11.61 -0.97 -31.38
CA HIS A 31 -11.33 -0.42 -32.71
C HIS A 31 -9.88 -0.58 -33.17
N CYS A 32 -8.91 -0.29 -32.29
CA CYS A 32 -7.49 -0.27 -32.65
C CYS A 32 -6.64 -1.34 -31.95
N GLY A 33 -7.21 -2.08 -30.99
CA GLY A 33 -6.52 -3.14 -30.23
C GLY A 33 -5.47 -2.65 -29.25
N GLN A 34 -5.27 -1.34 -29.09
CA GLN A 34 -4.30 -0.77 -28.15
C GLN A 34 -4.89 -0.74 -26.72
N GLU A 35 -4.03 -0.84 -25.72
CA GLU A 35 -4.39 -0.76 -24.30
C GLU A 35 -5.03 0.60 -23.97
N LEU A 36 -6.16 0.61 -23.25
CA LEU A 36 -6.88 1.85 -22.93
C LEU A 36 -6.18 2.66 -21.84
N GLU A 37 -5.45 2.00 -20.94
CA GLU A 37 -4.88 2.61 -19.73
C GLU A 37 -3.41 2.25 -19.48
N PRO A 38 -2.51 2.56 -20.43
CA PRO A 38 -1.08 2.25 -20.29
C PRO A 38 -0.45 2.87 -19.03
N HIS A 39 -0.96 4.03 -18.59
CA HIS A 39 -0.48 4.69 -17.37
C HIS A 39 -0.98 4.03 -16.07
N ARG A 40 -2.16 3.39 -16.08
CA ARG A 40 -2.64 2.70 -14.87
C ARG A 40 -1.90 1.39 -14.67
N ALA A 41 -1.69 0.61 -15.72
CA ALA A 41 -0.90 -0.62 -15.65
C ALA A 41 0.49 -0.35 -15.04
N ALA A 42 1.17 0.71 -15.49
CA ALA A 42 2.45 1.13 -14.91
C ALA A 42 2.32 1.57 -13.44
N SER A 43 1.24 2.27 -13.07
CA SER A 43 1.01 2.69 -11.69
C SER A 43 0.65 1.53 -10.76
N ASP A 44 -0.07 0.54 -11.26
CA ASP A 44 -0.48 -0.66 -10.53
C ASP A 44 0.71 -1.59 -10.34
N GLN A 45 1.59 -1.72 -11.34
CA GLN A 45 2.88 -2.39 -11.19
C GLN A 45 3.72 -1.74 -10.09
N ARG A 46 3.84 -0.40 -10.05
CA ARG A 46 4.56 0.27 -8.95
C ARG A 46 3.92 0.04 -7.59
N ARG A 47 2.59 -0.03 -7.52
CA ARG A 47 1.87 -0.33 -6.28
C ARG A 47 2.08 -1.78 -5.84
N GLN A 48 2.11 -2.72 -6.78
CA GLN A 48 2.44 -4.12 -6.53
C GLN A 48 3.88 -4.26 -6.07
N GLU A 49 4.84 -3.61 -6.74
CA GLU A 49 6.24 -3.56 -6.30
C GLU A 49 6.38 -2.97 -4.88
N GLN A 50 5.57 -1.98 -4.51
CA GLN A 50 5.56 -1.42 -3.15
C GLN A 50 4.88 -2.34 -2.12
N ALA A 51 3.88 -3.12 -2.53
CA ALA A 51 3.18 -4.07 -1.67
C ALA A 51 4.00 -5.36 -1.47
N GLU A 52 4.72 -5.79 -2.50
CA GLU A 52 5.63 -6.93 -2.50
C GLU A 52 7.03 -6.56 -2.01
N ALA A 53 7.37 -5.27 -2.01
CA ALA A 53 8.55 -4.80 -1.31
C ALA A 53 8.46 -5.32 0.13
N PRO A 54 9.50 -6.02 0.62
CA PRO A 54 9.51 -6.52 1.98
C PRO A 54 9.19 -5.33 2.85
N LEU A 55 8.11 -5.43 3.64
CA LEU A 55 7.70 -4.41 4.58
C LEU A 55 8.97 -3.96 5.26
N SER A 56 9.45 -2.76 4.87
CA SER A 56 10.65 -2.20 5.47
C SER A 56 10.37 -2.22 6.97
N PRO A 57 11.36 -2.49 7.84
CA PRO A 57 11.16 -2.69 9.27
C PRO A 57 10.76 -1.39 9.99
N VAL A 58 9.85 -0.62 9.40
CA VAL A 58 9.26 0.66 9.79
C VAL A 58 8.41 0.54 11.05
N LEU A 59 8.25 -0.65 11.62
CA LEU A 59 7.81 -0.80 13.01
C LEU A 59 8.95 -0.73 14.05
N LEU A 60 10.22 -0.78 13.63
CA LEU A 60 11.41 -0.58 14.48
C LEU A 60 12.46 0.27 13.74
N VAL A 61 12.53 1.56 14.06
CA VAL A 61 13.58 2.53 13.61
C VAL A 61 14.90 1.84 13.30
N GLU A 62 15.26 1.60 12.04
CA GLU A 62 16.44 0.82 11.66
C GLU A 62 17.73 1.45 12.25
N ILE A 63 18.43 0.70 13.13
CA ILE A 63 19.74 1.11 13.66
C ILE A 63 20.77 0.59 12.67
N LYS A 64 21.33 1.47 11.85
CA LYS A 64 22.40 1.11 10.92
C LYS A 64 23.72 0.96 11.69
N PRO A 65 24.54 -0.05 11.37
CA PRO A 65 25.82 -0.27 12.04
C PRO A 65 26.85 0.83 11.74
N GLU A 66 26.65 1.67 10.73
CA GLU A 66 27.47 2.85 10.42
C GLU A 66 27.16 4.11 11.27
N ASP A 67 26.11 4.11 12.11
CA ASP A 67 25.77 5.27 12.94
C ASP A 67 26.79 5.50 14.08
N SER A 68 27.10 6.77 14.38
CA SER A 68 27.96 7.16 15.51
C SER A 68 27.42 6.59 16.84
N PRO A 69 28.29 6.17 17.78
CA PRO A 69 27.89 5.46 19.00
C PRO A 69 26.86 6.22 19.87
N ALA A 70 26.91 7.56 19.86
CA ALA A 70 25.90 8.40 20.52
C ALA A 70 24.51 8.29 19.86
N LEU A 71 24.43 8.30 18.53
CA LEU A 71 23.16 8.17 17.80
C LEU A 71 22.55 6.78 17.99
N LYS A 72 23.37 5.73 18.06
CA LYS A 72 22.91 4.37 18.39
C LYS A 72 22.26 4.31 19.76
N PHE A 73 22.87 4.91 20.78
CA PHE A 73 22.32 4.94 22.15
C PHE A 73 20.93 5.61 22.20
N PHE A 74 20.78 6.79 21.59
CA PHE A 74 19.48 7.47 21.53
C PHE A 74 18.43 6.64 20.77
N LYS A 75 18.80 6.01 19.65
CA LYS A 75 17.89 5.13 18.90
C LYS A 75 17.42 3.92 19.73
N TYR A 76 18.29 3.34 20.56
CA TYR A 76 17.90 2.28 21.49
C TYR A 76 16.92 2.75 22.57
N ILE A 77 17.11 3.94 23.13
CA ILE A 77 16.17 4.52 24.10
C ILE A 77 14.80 4.75 23.45
N ILE A 78 14.77 5.31 22.25
CA ILE A 78 13.52 5.57 21.52
C ILE A 78 12.80 4.25 21.18
N ARG A 79 13.53 3.22 20.73
CA ARG A 79 12.97 1.87 20.49
C ARG A 79 12.40 1.25 21.78
N GLY A 80 13.11 1.38 22.90
CA GLY A 80 12.63 0.92 24.20
C GLY A 80 11.35 1.65 24.64
N GLY A 81 11.30 2.98 24.43
CA GLY A 81 10.12 3.80 24.69
C GLY A 81 8.91 3.42 23.85
N GLN A 82 9.11 3.13 22.55
CA GLN A 82 8.03 2.66 21.67
C GLN A 82 7.42 1.32 22.15
N LEU A 83 8.27 0.37 22.52
CA LEU A 83 7.81 -0.91 23.06
C LEU A 83 7.08 -0.76 24.41
N ALA A 84 7.62 0.06 25.32
CA ALA A 84 6.97 0.35 26.59
C ALA A 84 5.60 1.02 26.40
N PHE A 85 5.52 2.02 25.51
CA PHE A 85 4.27 2.69 25.18
C PHE A 85 3.25 1.73 24.58
N ALA A 86 3.65 0.93 23.60
CA ALA A 86 2.77 -0.07 22.99
C ALA A 86 2.25 -1.09 24.02
N ALA A 87 3.11 -1.55 24.93
CA ALA A 87 2.71 -2.45 26.02
C ALA A 87 1.70 -1.80 26.97
N ILE A 88 1.93 -0.54 27.37
CA ILE A 88 1.03 0.22 28.26
C ILE A 88 -0.34 0.43 27.59
N VAL A 89 -0.37 0.89 26.34
CA VAL A 89 -1.62 1.11 25.60
C VAL A 89 -2.37 -0.22 25.44
N SER A 90 -1.68 -1.29 25.06
CA SER A 90 -2.29 -2.62 24.91
C SER A 90 -2.86 -3.13 26.24
N PHE A 91 -2.17 -2.89 27.35
CA PHE A 91 -2.65 -3.22 28.69
C PHE A 91 -3.92 -2.47 29.04
N PHE A 92 -3.99 -1.16 28.78
CA PHE A 92 -5.21 -0.37 29.04
C PHE A 92 -6.38 -0.79 28.15
N VAL A 93 -6.13 -1.06 26.86
CA VAL A 93 -7.17 -1.56 25.94
C VAL A 93 -7.71 -2.90 26.43
N TRP A 94 -6.84 -3.84 26.81
CA TRP A 94 -7.24 -5.12 27.39
C TRP A 94 -8.04 -4.93 28.68
N LEU A 95 -7.56 -4.08 29.60
CA LEU A 95 -8.22 -3.80 30.87
C LEU A 95 -9.64 -3.24 30.67
N VAL A 96 -9.78 -2.24 29.79
CA VAL A 96 -11.09 -1.66 29.46
C VAL A 96 -12.00 -2.70 28.82
N THR A 97 -11.47 -3.54 27.93
CA THR A 97 -12.24 -4.60 27.27
C THR A 97 -12.75 -5.63 28.29
N VAL A 98 -11.92 -6.06 29.25
CA VAL A 98 -12.30 -6.99 30.32
C VAL A 98 -13.30 -6.37 31.29
N VAL A 99 -13.20 -5.06 31.56
CA VAL A 99 -14.13 -4.37 32.46
C VAL A 99 -15.47 -4.07 31.78
N ALA A 100 -15.48 -3.81 30.47
CA ALA A 100 -16.67 -3.47 29.70
C ALA A 100 -17.42 -4.69 29.14
N GLY A 101 -16.75 -5.83 28.97
CA GLY A 101 -17.32 -7.11 28.55
C GLY A 101 -17.88 -7.90 29.72
#